data_AF-A0A2T0LVE1-F1
#
_entry.id   AF-A0A2T0LVE1-F1
#
_cell.length_a   1.000
_cell.length_b   1.000
_cell.length_c   1.000
_cell.angle_alpha   90.00
_cell.angle_beta   90.00
_cell.angle_gamma   90.00
#
_symmetry.space_group_name_H-M   'P 1'
#
loop_
_entity.id
_entity.type
_entity.pdbx_description
1 polymer ?
#
loop_
_entity_poly.entity_id
_entity_poly.type
_entity_poly.pdbx_seq_one_letter_code
_entity_poly.pdbx_strand_id
1 'polypeptide(L)'
;MELSEEDHRAVACWAADCAEHVLPYFVEERPADDRPRRAVEAGRAWARGELAITEARAASFAAHAAARDCEVAAARAAARSAGHAVATAHVPTHAPHAAVYAVAAATHAAGPTDTDAAAEAEREWQYARLPEHLRPVAFPG
;
A
#
# COMPACT_ATOMS: atom_id res chain seq x y z
N MET A 1 -20.46 -5.04 -3.30
CA MET A 1 -20.23 -4.45 -4.64
C MET A 1 -19.24 -5.35 -5.34
N GLU A 2 -19.63 -5.99 -6.45
CA GLU A 2 -18.63 -6.62 -7.32
C GLU A 2 -17.99 -5.51 -8.17
N LEU A 3 -16.65 -5.49 -8.20
CA LEU A 3 -15.89 -4.57 -9.05
C LEU A 3 -15.76 -5.17 -10.44
N SER A 4 -15.80 -4.32 -11.47
CA SER A 4 -15.34 -4.74 -12.81
C SER A 4 -13.84 -5.07 -12.78
N GLU A 5 -13.34 -5.77 -13.79
CA GLU A 5 -11.88 -6.01 -13.90
C GLU A 5 -11.09 -4.70 -14.00
N GLU A 6 -11.64 -3.70 -14.68
CA GLU A 6 -11.04 -2.37 -14.80
C GLU A 6 -10.99 -1.66 -13.44
N ASP A 7 -12.08 -1.70 -12.68
CA ASP A 7 -12.13 -1.14 -11.33
C ASP A 7 -11.19 -1.87 -10.37
N HIS A 8 -11.07 -3.20 -10.49
CA HIS A 8 -10.13 -3.99 -9.69
C HIS A 8 -8.69 -3.57 -9.98
N ARG A 9 -8.32 -3.39 -11.25
CA ARG A 9 -7.00 -2.88 -11.65
C ARG A 9 -6.78 -1.44 -11.18
N ALA A 10 -7.79 -0.57 -11.28
CA ALA A 10 -7.71 0.81 -10.80
C ALA A 10 -7.48 0.88 -9.28
N VAL A 11 -8.20 0.06 -8.50
CA VAL A 11 -8.02 -0.06 -7.05
C VAL A 11 -6.65 -0.64 -6.69
N ALA A 12 -6.11 -1.58 -7.48
CA ALA A 12 -4.75 -2.09 -7.29
C ALA A 12 -3.68 -1.02 -7.57
N CYS A 13 -3.83 -0.23 -8.62
CA CYS A 13 -2.96 0.92 -8.89
C CYS A 13 -3.00 1.95 -7.76
N TRP A 14 -4.19 2.30 -7.28
CA TRP A 14 -4.35 3.21 -6.15
C TRP A 14 -3.71 2.67 -4.86
N ALA A 15 -3.86 1.38 -4.56
CA ALA A 15 -3.21 0.76 -3.42
C ALA A 15 -1.67 0.81 -3.54
N ALA A 16 -1.15 0.62 -4.75
CA ALA A 16 0.28 0.77 -5.05
C ALA A 16 0.74 2.23 -4.88
N ASP A 17 -0.06 3.22 -5.28
CA ASP A 17 0.22 4.65 -5.06
C ASP A 17 0.34 4.96 -3.55
N CYS A 18 -0.61 4.46 -2.74
CA CYS A 18 -0.58 4.62 -1.29
C CYS A 18 0.70 4.03 -0.67
N ALA A 19 1.05 2.80 -1.07
CA ALA A 19 2.26 2.14 -0.58
C ALA A 19 3.55 2.83 -1.03
N GLU A 20 3.60 3.33 -2.27
CA GLU A 20 4.74 4.06 -2.81
C GLU A 20 4.96 5.39 -2.09
N HIS A 21 3.88 6.11 -1.73
CA HIS A 21 3.97 7.40 -1.05
C HIS A 21 4.71 7.31 0.29
N VAL A 22 4.52 6.20 1.01
CA VAL A 22 5.16 5.95 2.32
C VAL A 22 6.39 5.04 2.26
N LEU A 23 6.72 4.52 1.07
CA LEU A 23 7.87 3.66 0.86
C LEU A 23 9.21 4.29 1.33
N PRO A 24 9.44 5.62 1.22
CA PRO A 24 10.66 6.24 1.73
C PRO A 24 10.99 5.89 3.19
N TYR A 25 9.97 5.76 4.07
CA TYR A 25 10.19 5.38 5.48
C TYR A 25 10.81 4.00 5.64
N PHE A 26 10.56 3.08 4.70
CA PHE A 26 11.22 1.78 4.68
C PHE A 26 12.61 1.87 4.06
N VAL A 27 12.75 2.59 2.95
CA VAL A 27 14.02 2.69 2.21
C VAL A 27 15.10 3.39 3.04
N GLU A 28 14.73 4.37 3.86
CA GLU A 28 15.67 5.03 4.78
C GLU A 28 16.23 4.06 5.82
N GLU A 29 15.38 3.21 6.40
CA GLU A 29 15.77 2.24 7.43
C GLU A 29 16.50 1.01 6.85
N ARG A 30 16.06 0.51 5.69
CA ARG A 30 16.57 -0.70 5.03
C ARG A 30 16.91 -0.45 3.55
N PRO A 31 17.91 0.38 3.22
CA PRO A 31 18.20 0.78 1.84
C PRO A 31 18.60 -0.37 0.91
N ALA A 32 19.15 -1.45 1.46
CA ALA A 32 19.56 -2.64 0.72
C ALA A 32 18.44 -3.68 0.53
N ASP A 33 17.27 -3.49 1.16
CA ASP A 33 16.13 -4.40 1.03
C ASP A 33 15.13 -3.85 0.01
N ASP A 34 14.98 -4.55 -1.12
CA ASP A 34 14.13 -4.13 -2.23
C ASP A 34 12.73 -4.74 -2.17
N ARG A 35 12.44 -5.63 -1.21
CA ARG A 35 11.21 -6.43 -1.19
C ARG A 35 9.94 -5.56 -1.22
N PRO A 36 9.80 -4.46 -0.44
CA PRO A 36 8.62 -3.59 -0.53
C PRO A 36 8.52 -2.83 -1.85
N ARG A 37 9.64 -2.34 -2.41
CA ARG A 37 9.65 -1.66 -3.71
C ARG A 37 9.17 -2.59 -4.82
N ARG A 38 9.68 -3.82 -4.83
CA ARG A 38 9.28 -4.86 -5.78
C ARG A 38 7.82 -5.25 -5.64
N ALA A 39 7.24 -5.23 -4.43
CA ALA A 39 5.82 -5.45 -4.23
C ALA A 39 4.97 -4.35 -4.88
N VAL A 40 5.31 -3.07 -4.67
CA VAL A 40 4.64 -1.94 -5.34
C VAL A 40 4.68 -2.11 -6.87
N GLU A 41 5.88 -2.35 -7.42
CA GLU A 41 6.08 -2.56 -8.86
C GLU A 41 5.28 -3.75 -9.40
N ALA A 42 5.28 -4.87 -8.68
CA ALA A 42 4.53 -6.07 -9.06
C ALA A 42 3.01 -5.83 -9.05
N GLY A 43 2.49 -5.03 -8.10
CA GLY A 43 1.09 -4.62 -8.09
C GLY A 43 0.72 -3.84 -9.35
N ARG A 44 1.57 -2.89 -9.76
CA ARG A 44 1.39 -2.13 -11.01
C ARG A 44 1.51 -3.02 -12.26
N ALA A 45 2.47 -3.94 -12.29
CA ALA A 45 2.65 -4.86 -13.40
C ALA A 45 1.44 -5.80 -13.57
N TRP A 46 0.89 -6.32 -12.47
CA TRP A 46 -0.34 -7.10 -12.50
C TRP A 46 -1.51 -6.28 -13.03
N ALA A 47 -1.67 -5.03 -12.60
CA ALA A 47 -2.74 -4.16 -13.08
C ALA A 47 -2.65 -3.88 -14.59
N ARG A 48 -1.45 -3.91 -15.18
CA ARG A 48 -1.22 -3.83 -16.63
C ARG A 48 -1.38 -5.17 -17.37
N GLY A 49 -1.59 -6.28 -16.66
CA GLY A 49 -1.67 -7.63 -17.23
C GLY A 49 -0.30 -8.26 -17.55
N GLU A 50 0.77 -7.75 -16.96
CA GLU A 50 2.16 -8.17 -17.25
C GLU A 50 2.71 -9.21 -16.27
N LEU A 51 1.96 -9.51 -15.20
CA LEU A 51 2.42 -10.34 -14.09
C LEU A 51 1.30 -11.26 -13.60
N ALA A 52 1.62 -12.53 -13.31
CA ALA A 52 0.64 -13.49 -12.87
C ALA A 52 0.25 -13.30 -11.39
N ILE A 53 -0.99 -13.64 -11.01
CA ILE A 53 -1.46 -13.56 -9.62
C ILE A 53 -0.57 -14.39 -8.65
N THR A 54 0.05 -15.48 -9.12
CA THR A 54 1.02 -16.27 -8.34
C THR A 54 2.28 -15.47 -7.98
N GLU A 55 2.80 -14.70 -8.93
CA GLU A 55 3.97 -13.83 -8.73
C GLU A 55 3.63 -12.65 -7.81
N ALA A 56 2.42 -12.08 -7.96
CA ALA A 56 1.94 -11.01 -7.09
C ALA A 56 1.84 -11.47 -5.62
N ARG A 57 1.32 -12.69 -5.40
CA ARG A 57 1.27 -13.31 -4.07
C ARG A 57 2.66 -13.55 -3.48
N ALA A 58 3.62 -14.00 -4.30
CA ALA A 58 5.00 -14.17 -3.84
C ALA A 58 5.62 -12.83 -3.41
N ALA A 59 5.42 -11.76 -4.18
CA ALA A 59 5.87 -10.41 -3.84
C ALA A 59 5.19 -9.90 -2.55
N SER A 60 3.90 -10.18 -2.34
CA SER A 60 3.18 -9.87 -1.10
C SER A 60 3.85 -10.51 0.11
N PHE A 61 4.11 -11.82 0.05
CA PHE A 61 4.77 -12.54 1.14
C PHE A 61 6.18 -12.02 1.43
N ALA A 62 6.93 -11.65 0.39
CA ALA A 62 8.25 -11.06 0.53
C ALA A 62 8.20 -9.69 1.24
N ALA A 63 7.27 -8.81 0.88
CA ALA A 63 7.08 -7.52 1.56
C ALA A 63 6.63 -7.70 3.02
N HIS A 64 5.74 -8.65 3.32
CA HIS A 64 5.37 -8.96 4.70
C HIS A 64 6.53 -9.56 5.51
N ALA A 65 7.44 -10.32 4.88
CA ALA A 65 8.67 -10.76 5.53
C ALA A 65 9.59 -9.57 5.84
N ALA A 66 9.76 -8.65 4.89
CA ALA A 66 10.53 -7.42 5.11
C ALA A 66 9.99 -6.58 6.27
N ALA A 67 8.66 -6.50 6.42
CA ALA A 67 8.04 -5.85 7.56
C ALA A 67 8.41 -6.54 8.89
N ARG A 68 8.39 -7.89 8.94
CA ARG A 68 8.77 -8.64 10.16
C ARG A 68 10.23 -8.41 10.55
N ASP A 69 11.09 -8.20 9.57
CA ASP A 69 12.53 -7.96 9.77
C ASP A 69 12.83 -6.51 10.21
N CYS A 70 11.84 -5.62 10.30
CA CYS A 70 12.01 -4.22 10.70
C CYS A 70 11.57 -3.97 12.15
N GLU A 71 12.40 -3.23 12.90
CA GLU A 71 12.08 -2.79 14.26
C GLU A 71 11.38 -1.42 14.26
N VAL A 72 11.76 -0.51 13.36
CA VAL A 72 11.17 0.82 13.23
C VAL A 72 9.70 0.71 12.76
N ALA A 73 8.79 1.30 13.54
CA ALA A 73 7.36 1.17 13.33
C ALA A 73 6.88 1.75 11.97
N ALA A 74 7.45 2.90 11.56
CA ALA A 74 7.15 3.53 10.28
C ALA A 74 7.57 2.65 9.10
N ALA A 75 8.82 2.18 9.09
CA ALA A 75 9.33 1.24 8.08
C ALA A 75 8.49 -0.04 8.02
N ARG A 76 8.21 -0.66 9.17
CA ARG A 76 7.38 -1.86 9.27
C ARG A 76 5.98 -1.65 8.68
N ALA A 77 5.34 -0.50 8.96
CA ALA A 77 4.03 -0.16 8.41
C ALA A 77 4.09 0.06 6.89
N ALA A 78 5.10 0.77 6.39
CA ALA A 78 5.30 0.98 4.94
C ALA A 78 5.47 -0.36 4.19
N ALA A 79 6.26 -1.30 4.73
CA ALA A 79 6.39 -2.63 4.15
C ALA A 79 5.08 -3.44 4.18
N ARG A 80 4.27 -3.32 5.24
CA ARG A 80 2.92 -3.93 5.27
C ARG A 80 1.98 -3.31 4.25
N SER A 81 2.05 -1.99 4.07
CA SER A 81 1.28 -1.28 3.03
C SER A 81 1.59 -1.86 1.65
N ALA A 82 2.89 -2.00 1.30
CA ALA A 82 3.32 -2.61 0.04
C ALA A 82 2.85 -4.07 -0.12
N GLY A 83 2.92 -4.87 0.95
CA GLY A 83 2.44 -6.26 0.94
C GLY A 83 0.94 -6.38 0.66
N HIS A 84 0.13 -5.50 1.24
CA HIS A 84 -1.30 -5.41 0.95
C HIS A 84 -1.59 -4.84 -0.44
N ALA A 85 -0.83 -3.84 -0.90
CA ALA A 85 -1.01 -3.23 -2.20
C ALA A 85 -0.93 -4.26 -3.34
N VAL A 86 0.10 -5.11 -3.33
CA VAL A 86 0.22 -6.18 -4.33
C VAL A 86 -0.76 -7.34 -4.09
N ALA A 87 -1.17 -7.58 -2.84
CA ALA A 87 -2.21 -8.58 -2.55
C ALA A 87 -3.58 -8.19 -3.11
N THR A 88 -3.81 -6.90 -3.42
CA THR A 88 -5.00 -6.44 -4.14
C THR A 88 -5.19 -7.21 -5.45
N ALA A 89 -4.10 -7.62 -6.13
CA ALA A 89 -4.16 -8.48 -7.32
C ALA A 89 -4.93 -9.80 -7.12
N HIS A 90 -4.89 -10.35 -5.90
CA HIS A 90 -5.64 -11.56 -5.57
C HIS A 90 -7.12 -11.24 -5.32
N VAL A 91 -7.38 -10.24 -4.46
CA VAL A 91 -8.73 -9.80 -4.10
C VAL A 91 -8.73 -8.30 -3.73
N PRO A 92 -9.75 -7.52 -4.16
CA PRO A 92 -9.75 -6.07 -4.00
C PRO A 92 -9.81 -5.60 -2.54
N THR A 93 -10.25 -6.45 -1.61
CA THR A 93 -10.38 -6.14 -0.18
C THR A 93 -9.03 -5.88 0.52
N HIS A 94 -7.90 -6.13 -0.13
CA HIS A 94 -6.59 -5.74 0.40
C HIS A 94 -6.26 -4.25 0.21
N ALA A 95 -6.87 -3.55 -0.74
CA ALA A 95 -6.56 -2.15 -1.00
C ALA A 95 -6.81 -1.21 0.20
N PRO A 96 -7.93 -1.33 0.95
CA PRO A 96 -8.13 -0.54 2.15
C PRO A 96 -7.06 -0.80 3.22
N HIS A 97 -6.58 -2.04 3.34
CA HIS A 97 -5.49 -2.36 4.27
C HIS A 97 -4.16 -1.70 3.85
N ALA A 98 -3.88 -1.62 2.54
CA ALA A 98 -2.70 -0.90 2.05
C ALA A 98 -2.74 0.58 2.47
N ALA A 99 -3.88 1.25 2.28
CA ALA A 99 -4.11 2.63 2.68
C ALA A 99 -4.02 2.84 4.20
N VAL A 100 -4.64 1.97 5.00
CA VAL A 100 -4.57 2.02 6.47
C VAL A 100 -3.13 1.90 6.97
N TYR A 101 -2.33 0.98 6.39
CA TYR A 101 -0.92 0.87 6.79
C TYR A 101 -0.05 2.02 6.28
N ALA A 102 -0.41 2.67 5.16
CA ALA A 102 0.24 3.89 4.73
C ALA A 102 -0.01 5.04 5.72
N VAL A 103 -1.26 5.23 6.16
CA VAL A 103 -1.59 6.16 7.25
C VAL A 103 -0.76 5.84 8.50
N ALA A 104 -0.73 4.57 8.92
CA ALA A 104 0.07 4.17 10.08
C ALA A 104 1.58 4.46 9.91
N ALA A 105 2.13 4.29 8.71
CA ALA A 105 3.51 4.63 8.41
C ALA A 105 3.78 6.14 8.59
N ALA A 106 2.95 6.98 7.98
CA ALA A 106 3.03 8.43 8.12
C ALA A 106 2.88 8.88 9.59
N THR A 107 1.91 8.32 10.31
CA THR A 107 1.69 8.59 11.74
C THR A 107 2.89 8.20 12.59
N HIS A 108 3.51 7.03 12.35
CA HIS A 108 4.69 6.59 13.11
C HIS A 108 5.96 7.38 12.78
N ALA A 109 6.04 7.99 11.60
CA ALA A 109 7.16 8.84 11.21
C ALA A 109 7.02 10.28 11.74
N ALA A 110 5.82 10.69 12.13
CA ALA A 110 5.54 12.03 12.63
C ALA A 110 6.10 12.27 14.04
N GLY A 111 6.33 13.54 14.37
CA GLY A 111 6.61 13.96 15.74
C GLY A 111 5.40 13.71 16.65
N PRO A 112 5.59 13.59 17.99
CA PRO A 112 4.50 13.26 18.92
C PRO A 112 3.29 14.20 18.89
N THR A 113 3.48 15.45 18.47
CA THR A 113 2.42 16.48 18.36
C THR A 113 1.75 16.51 16.99
N ASP A 114 2.30 15.82 16.01
CA ASP A 114 1.92 15.94 14.60
C ASP A 114 1.24 14.67 14.07
N THR A 115 1.01 13.66 14.93
CA THR A 115 0.47 12.35 14.55
C THR A 115 -0.88 12.44 13.86
N ASP A 116 -1.80 13.26 14.39
CA ASP A 116 -3.14 13.43 13.85
C ASP A 116 -3.11 14.18 12.52
N ALA A 117 -2.28 15.22 12.43
CA ALA A 117 -2.08 16.00 11.21
C ALA A 117 -1.47 15.14 10.09
N ALA A 118 -0.47 14.30 10.41
CA ALA A 118 0.14 13.38 9.45
C ALA A 118 -0.85 12.30 8.98
N ALA A 119 -1.66 11.78 9.91
CA ALA A 119 -2.69 10.80 9.58
C ALA A 119 -3.76 11.39 8.64
N GLU A 120 -4.17 12.63 8.90
CA GLU A 120 -5.16 13.33 8.07
C GLU A 120 -4.61 13.69 6.70
N ALA A 121 -3.41 14.27 6.63
CA ALA A 121 -2.76 14.60 5.37
C ALA A 121 -2.60 13.37 4.45
N GLU A 122 -2.24 12.22 5.02
CA GLU A 122 -2.15 10.97 4.27
C GLU A 122 -3.53 10.50 3.80
N ARG A 123 -4.57 10.54 4.63
CA ARG A 123 -5.95 10.21 4.22
C ARG A 123 -6.49 11.12 3.11
N GLU A 124 -6.27 12.43 3.23
CA GLU A 124 -6.68 13.41 2.22
C GLU A 124 -5.96 13.14 0.89
N TRP A 125 -4.66 12.86 0.94
CA TRP A 125 -3.87 12.51 -0.24
C TRP A 125 -4.39 11.25 -0.93
N GLN A 126 -4.73 10.21 -0.15
CA GLN A 126 -5.29 8.95 -0.64
C GLN A 126 -6.68 9.15 -1.26
N TYR A 127 -7.55 9.90 -0.59
CA TYR A 127 -8.91 10.19 -1.04
C TYR A 127 -8.93 10.97 -2.37
N ALA A 128 -8.03 11.96 -2.52
CA ALA A 128 -7.90 12.75 -3.73
C ALA A 128 -7.43 11.94 -4.96
N ARG A 129 -6.83 10.76 -4.74
CA ARG A 129 -6.29 9.88 -5.80
C ARG A 129 -7.16 8.67 -6.12
N LEU A 130 -8.21 8.42 -5.34
CA LEU A 130 -9.17 7.36 -5.63
C LEU A 130 -10.32 7.93 -6.48
N PRO A 131 -10.60 7.36 -7.67
CA PRO A 131 -11.76 7.77 -8.47
C PRO A 131 -13.05 7.75 -7.65
N GLU A 132 -13.94 8.72 -7.90
CA GLU A 132 -15.08 8.97 -7.01
C GLU A 132 -15.98 7.74 -6.83
N HIS A 133 -16.21 6.99 -7.91
CA HIS A 133 -17.04 5.78 -7.90
C HIS A 133 -16.40 4.62 -7.13
N LEU A 134 -15.08 4.66 -6.88
CA LEU A 134 -14.33 3.66 -6.12
C LEU A 134 -14.11 4.07 -4.66
N ARG A 135 -14.39 5.32 -4.26
CA ARG A 135 -14.25 5.77 -2.87
C ARG A 135 -14.92 4.86 -1.84
N PRO A 136 -16.15 4.32 -2.08
CA PRO A 136 -16.78 3.39 -1.14
C PRO A 136 -16.00 2.09 -0.88
N VAL A 137 -15.03 1.73 -1.74
CA VAL A 137 -14.18 0.55 -1.55
C VAL A 137 -13.25 0.72 -0.35
N ALA A 138 -12.72 1.93 -0.15
CA ALA A 138 -11.71 2.22 0.87
C ALA A 138 -12.19 3.14 2.00
N PHE A 139 -13.21 3.95 1.73
CA PHE A 139 -13.78 4.92 2.66
C PHE A 139 -15.30 4.67 2.76
N PRO A 140 -15.72 3.57 3.41
CA PRO A 140 -17.13 3.36 3.70
C PRO A 140 -17.58 4.46 4.67
N GLY A 141 -18.62 5.20 4.29
CA GLY A 141 -19.19 6.28 5.09
C GLY A 141 -19.87 5.81 6.37
#